data_AF-A0A429ILN9-F1
#
_entry.id   AF-A0A429ILN9-F1
#
_cell.length_a   1.000
_cell.length_b   1.000
_cell.length_c   1.000
_cell.angle_alpha   90.00
_cell.angle_beta   90.00
_cell.angle_gamma   90.00
#
_symmetry.space_group_name_H-M   'P 1'
#
loop_
_entity.id
_entity.type
_entity.pdbx_description
1 polymer ?
#
loop_
_entity_poly.entity_id
_entity_poly.type
_entity_poly.pdbx_seq_one_letter_code
_entity_poly.pdbx_strand_id
1 'polypeptide(L)'
;MGALFSRNGSGDHFCTGSVVGSPGKSVVITAAHCIHTGKGGAYQRDLVFVPGYRDGEAPNGVWPIGKMVVDAHWAQSSDPAYDVGFAIVGRLNGRRIADVLGANRFGYDAGYHNHVRIIGYPVGDQAPISCANGTTKFQTNQMKVDCTGYTVGTSGSPWLTNFDRTTRTGEVIGVIGGYQAGGDTDDTSYSPYFDDAIKSLYDAAVFSEG
;
A
#
# COMPACT_ATOMS: atom_id res chain seq x y z
N MET A 1 -4.20 3.64 -7.49
CA MET A 1 -3.79 2.34 -6.93
C MET A 1 -3.13 1.53 -8.04
N GLY A 2 -2.26 0.60 -7.71
CA GLY A 2 -1.53 -0.22 -8.69
C GLY A 2 -0.96 -1.46 -8.05
N ALA A 3 -0.39 -2.32 -8.89
CA ALA A 3 0.27 -3.54 -8.45
C ALA A 3 1.79 -3.33 -8.34
N LEU A 4 2.42 -4.04 -7.41
CA LEU A 4 3.87 -4.11 -7.26
C LEU A 4 4.37 -5.39 -7.93
N PHE A 5 5.44 -5.25 -8.70
CA PHE A 5 6.11 -6.34 -9.38
C PHE A 5 7.60 -6.35 -9.04
N SER A 6 8.19 -7.54 -9.10
CA SER A 6 9.64 -7.66 -9.19
C SER A 6 10.08 -7.47 -10.65
N ARG A 7 11.34 -7.05 -10.84
CA ARG A 7 11.95 -6.74 -12.13
C ARG A 7 11.14 -5.68 -12.89
N ASN A 8 11.34 -5.54 -14.19
CA ASN A 8 10.68 -4.54 -15.06
C ASN A 8 9.16 -4.78 -15.27
N GLY A 9 8.43 -5.33 -14.29
CA GLY A 9 7.03 -5.72 -14.43
C GLY A 9 6.82 -7.07 -15.11
N SER A 10 7.85 -7.92 -15.14
CA SER A 10 7.79 -9.25 -15.74
C SER A 10 7.39 -10.30 -14.70
N GLY A 11 6.48 -11.19 -15.07
CA GLY A 11 5.94 -12.21 -14.16
C GLY A 11 4.72 -11.70 -13.39
N ASP A 12 4.34 -12.41 -12.34
CA ASP A 12 3.18 -12.03 -11.55
C ASP A 12 3.50 -10.84 -10.62
N HIS A 13 2.50 -9.99 -10.41
CA HIS A 13 2.56 -9.06 -9.29
C HIS A 13 2.50 -9.84 -7.98
N PHE A 14 2.94 -9.22 -6.89
CA PHE A 14 2.97 -9.89 -5.59
C PHE A 14 2.34 -9.05 -4.48
N CYS A 15 2.14 -7.76 -4.71
CA CYS A 15 1.50 -6.83 -3.77
C CYS A 15 0.72 -5.74 -4.52
N THR A 16 -0.03 -4.96 -3.77
CA THR A 16 -0.75 -3.76 -4.17
C THR A 16 -0.16 -2.53 -3.47
N GLY A 17 -0.26 -1.37 -4.10
CA GLY A 17 0.08 -0.10 -3.46
C GLY A 17 -0.73 1.08 -3.99
N SER A 18 -0.52 2.23 -3.38
CA SER A 18 -1.22 3.46 -3.76
C SER A 18 -0.34 4.69 -3.68
N VAL A 19 -0.48 5.59 -4.63
CA VAL A 19 0.17 6.90 -4.58
C VAL A 19 -0.46 7.72 -3.45
N VAL A 20 0.39 8.24 -2.55
CA VAL A 20 0.00 9.15 -1.47
C VAL A 20 0.65 10.52 -1.66
N GLY A 21 -0.13 11.55 -1.39
CA GLY A 21 0.23 12.93 -1.68
C GLY A 21 1.40 13.35 -0.82
N SER A 22 2.44 13.88 -1.45
CA SER A 22 3.72 14.24 -0.85
C SER A 22 4.34 15.42 -1.61
N PRO A 23 5.20 16.25 -0.98
CA PRO A 23 5.85 17.38 -1.66
C PRO A 23 6.68 16.96 -2.89
N GLY A 24 7.43 15.86 -2.79
CA GLY A 24 8.22 15.30 -3.88
C GLY A 24 7.38 14.52 -4.90
N LYS A 25 6.10 14.28 -4.62
CA LYS A 25 5.10 13.69 -5.54
C LYS A 25 5.49 12.29 -6.05
N SER A 26 6.20 11.53 -5.23
CA SER A 26 6.81 10.25 -5.60
C SER A 26 6.57 9.12 -4.60
N VAL A 27 5.80 9.36 -3.53
CA VAL A 27 5.53 8.35 -2.49
C VAL A 27 4.40 7.40 -2.89
N VAL A 28 4.65 6.11 -2.76
CA VAL A 28 3.68 5.00 -2.83
C VAL A 28 3.64 4.31 -1.46
N ILE A 29 2.44 4.16 -0.88
CA ILE A 29 2.22 3.34 0.32
C ILE A 29 1.88 1.90 -0.06
N THR A 30 2.37 0.95 0.75
CA THR A 30 2.15 -0.51 0.64
C THR A 30 2.33 -1.15 2.04
N ALA A 31 2.18 -2.47 2.17
CA ALA A 31 2.60 -3.20 3.37
C ALA A 31 4.13 -3.29 3.45
N ALA A 32 4.69 -3.34 4.65
CA ALA A 32 6.13 -3.39 4.84
C ALA A 32 6.71 -4.72 4.34
N HIS A 33 6.00 -5.84 4.52
CA HIS A 33 6.42 -7.16 4.04
C HIS A 33 6.56 -7.24 2.51
N CYS A 34 5.89 -6.36 1.78
CA CYS A 34 6.03 -6.25 0.32
C CYS A 34 7.40 -5.70 -0.10
N ILE A 35 8.06 -4.91 0.75
CA ILE A 35 9.29 -4.19 0.37
C ILE A 35 10.48 -4.51 1.28
N HIS A 36 10.25 -5.19 2.41
CA HIS A 36 11.28 -5.63 3.33
C HIS A 36 10.90 -6.97 3.98
N THR A 37 11.81 -7.94 4.01
CA THR A 37 11.52 -9.31 4.47
C THR A 37 11.46 -9.48 6.01
N GLY A 38 11.25 -8.39 6.76
CA GLY A 38 11.22 -8.37 8.23
C GLY A 38 12.53 -8.74 8.94
N LYS A 39 12.42 -9.27 10.16
CA LYS A 39 13.51 -9.64 11.09
C LYS A 39 14.60 -10.49 10.43
N GLY A 40 15.85 -10.05 10.57
CA GLY A 40 17.02 -10.72 10.00
C GLY A 40 17.08 -10.66 8.47
N GLY A 41 16.19 -9.87 7.88
CA GLY A 41 16.00 -9.70 6.46
C GLY A 41 16.62 -8.45 5.89
N ALA A 42 16.21 -8.12 4.67
CA ALA A 42 16.64 -6.92 3.97
C ALA A 42 15.51 -6.34 3.10
N TYR A 43 15.73 -5.15 2.60
CA TYR A 43 14.91 -4.59 1.54
C TYR A 43 14.92 -5.48 0.30
N GLN A 44 13.75 -5.64 -0.31
CA GLN A 44 13.61 -6.26 -1.61
C GLN A 44 14.33 -5.41 -2.68
N ARG A 45 14.63 -6.01 -3.84
CA ARG A 45 15.38 -5.36 -4.91
C ARG A 45 14.61 -5.43 -6.21
N ASP A 46 14.98 -4.54 -7.13
CA ASP A 46 14.45 -4.50 -8.50
C ASP A 46 12.93 -4.42 -8.52
N LEU A 47 12.32 -3.63 -7.64
CA LEU A 47 10.87 -3.49 -7.58
C LEU A 47 10.37 -2.37 -8.48
N VAL A 48 9.18 -2.56 -9.04
CA VAL A 48 8.44 -1.54 -9.80
C VAL A 48 7.01 -1.45 -9.33
N PHE A 49 6.42 -0.27 -9.49
CA PHE A 49 5.01 0.00 -9.28
C PHE A 49 4.31 0.24 -10.61
N VAL A 50 3.19 -0.47 -10.84
CA VAL A 50 2.40 -0.39 -12.08
C VAL A 50 0.99 0.13 -11.76
N PRO A 51 0.79 1.46 -11.81
CA PRO A 51 -0.50 2.08 -11.52
C PRO A 51 -1.57 1.71 -12.53
N GLY A 52 -2.73 1.29 -12.02
CA GLY A 52 -3.87 0.89 -12.85
C GLY A 52 -3.60 -0.32 -13.74
N TYR A 53 -2.69 -1.21 -13.34
CA TYR A 53 -2.46 -2.50 -14.00
C TYR A 53 -3.80 -3.20 -14.28
N ARG A 54 -3.97 -3.78 -15.47
CA ARG A 54 -5.18 -4.51 -15.83
C ARG A 54 -4.94 -5.30 -17.10
N ASP A 55 -5.44 -6.53 -17.15
CA ASP A 55 -5.43 -7.41 -18.32
C ASP A 55 -4.02 -7.59 -18.91
N GLY A 56 -3.00 -7.71 -18.05
CA GLY A 56 -1.60 -7.80 -18.46
C GLY A 56 -0.96 -6.45 -18.86
N GLU A 57 -1.72 -5.37 -18.90
CA GLU A 57 -1.28 -4.06 -19.39
C GLU A 57 -0.83 -3.12 -18.28
N ALA A 58 0.12 -2.25 -18.63
CA ALA A 58 0.63 -1.17 -17.79
C ALA A 58 0.21 0.21 -18.36
N PRO A 59 -1.09 0.58 -18.33
CA PRO A 59 -1.61 1.74 -19.05
C PRO A 59 -1.01 3.08 -18.60
N ASN A 60 -0.50 3.14 -17.37
CA ASN A 60 0.15 4.32 -16.80
C ASN A 60 1.67 4.17 -16.67
N GLY A 61 2.24 3.17 -17.36
CA GLY A 61 3.66 2.85 -17.37
C GLY A 61 4.14 2.09 -16.14
N VAL A 62 5.42 1.73 -16.17
CA VAL A 62 6.13 0.99 -15.13
C VAL A 62 7.06 1.96 -14.39
N TRP A 63 6.85 2.14 -13.09
CA TRP A 63 7.56 3.13 -12.28
C TRP A 63 8.59 2.44 -11.38
N PRO A 64 9.91 2.63 -11.61
CA PRO A 64 10.93 1.98 -10.80
C PRO A 64 10.94 2.51 -9.37
N ILE A 65 11.06 1.62 -8.39
CA ILE A 65 11.20 1.98 -6.97
C ILE A 65 12.68 2.18 -6.66
N GLY A 66 13.05 3.40 -6.25
CA GLY A 66 14.45 3.78 -6.00
C GLY A 66 14.85 3.74 -4.53
N LYS A 67 13.93 4.11 -3.62
CA LYS A 67 14.13 4.04 -2.17
C LYS A 67 12.92 3.39 -1.52
N MET A 68 13.15 2.71 -0.41
CA MET A 68 12.11 2.06 0.39
C MET A 68 12.35 2.40 1.86
N VAL A 69 11.25 2.62 2.58
CA VAL A 69 11.27 3.02 3.98
C VAL A 69 10.25 2.15 4.73
N VAL A 70 10.73 1.43 5.73
CA VAL A 70 9.92 0.66 6.68
C VAL A 70 10.31 1.03 8.11
N ASP A 71 9.42 0.81 9.07
CA ASP A 71 9.71 1.06 10.47
C ASP A 71 10.78 0.08 11.02
N ALA A 72 11.53 0.53 12.02
CA ALA A 72 12.50 -0.29 12.71
C ALA A 72 11.87 -1.52 13.40
N HIS A 73 10.67 -1.39 13.97
CA HIS A 73 9.95 -2.51 14.59
C HIS A 73 9.58 -3.58 13.57
N TRP A 74 9.27 -3.19 12.33
CA TRP A 74 9.12 -4.15 11.23
C TRP A 74 10.47 -4.79 10.88
N ALA A 75 11.49 -3.98 10.59
CA ALA A 75 12.78 -4.48 10.12
C ALA A 75 13.50 -5.40 11.13
N GLN A 76 13.34 -5.14 12.44
CA GLN A 76 14.07 -5.85 13.50
C GLN A 76 13.28 -7.00 14.11
N SER A 77 11.96 -6.89 14.19
CA SER A 77 11.10 -7.87 14.89
C SER A 77 9.95 -8.43 14.05
N SER A 78 9.76 -7.96 12.82
CA SER A 78 8.56 -8.26 12.02
C SER A 78 7.27 -7.94 12.78
N ASP A 79 7.25 -6.81 13.51
CA ASP A 79 6.09 -6.45 14.32
C ASP A 79 4.89 -6.12 13.42
N PRO A 80 3.77 -6.85 13.52
CA PRO A 80 2.59 -6.63 12.70
C PRO A 80 1.93 -5.26 12.92
N ALA A 81 2.13 -4.58 14.06
CA ALA A 81 1.63 -3.22 14.23
C ALA A 81 2.35 -2.19 13.34
N TYR A 82 3.46 -2.59 12.70
CA TYR A 82 4.30 -1.73 11.87
C TYR A 82 4.47 -2.27 10.44
N ASP A 83 3.58 -3.16 9.99
CA ASP A 83 3.57 -3.70 8.62
C ASP A 83 3.02 -2.68 7.60
N VAL A 84 3.61 -1.49 7.59
CA VAL A 84 3.37 -0.40 6.64
C VAL A 84 4.70 0.03 6.07
N GLY A 85 4.75 0.22 4.74
CA GLY A 85 5.95 0.61 4.04
C GLY A 85 5.67 1.70 3.02
N PHE A 86 6.69 2.51 2.74
CA PHE A 86 6.65 3.54 1.71
C PHE A 86 7.77 3.31 0.70
N ALA A 87 7.40 3.36 -0.57
CA ALA A 87 8.31 3.26 -1.71
C ALA A 87 8.37 4.61 -2.42
N ILE A 88 9.59 5.05 -2.74
CA ILE A 88 9.83 6.29 -3.48
C ILE A 88 10.10 5.90 -4.92
N VAL A 89 9.17 6.25 -5.82
CA VAL A 89 9.29 5.90 -7.24
C VAL A 89 10.06 6.95 -8.03
N GLY A 90 10.87 6.48 -8.97
CA GLY A 90 11.59 7.34 -9.91
C GLY A 90 10.64 8.07 -10.86
N ARG A 91 11.20 9.00 -11.64
CA ARG A 91 10.45 9.69 -12.70
C ARG A 91 10.26 8.77 -13.90
N LEU A 92 9.11 8.87 -14.55
CA LEU A 92 8.86 8.26 -15.85
C LEU A 92 8.74 9.36 -16.91
N ASN A 93 9.62 9.33 -17.92
CA ASN A 93 9.70 10.36 -18.96
C ASN A 93 9.79 11.79 -18.38
N GLY A 94 10.61 11.96 -17.33
CA GLY A 94 10.80 13.23 -16.62
C GLY A 94 9.65 13.65 -15.69
N ARG A 95 8.50 12.97 -15.71
CA ARG A 95 7.32 13.30 -14.89
C ARG A 95 7.34 12.54 -13.56
N ARG A 96 6.71 13.14 -12.54
CA ARG A 96 6.49 12.52 -11.22
C ARG A 96 5.13 11.86 -11.19
N ILE A 97 5.01 10.75 -10.46
CA ILE A 97 3.81 9.91 -10.52
C ILE A 97 2.54 10.66 -10.13
N ALA A 98 2.58 11.49 -9.08
CA ALA A 98 1.38 12.22 -8.65
C ALA A 98 1.02 13.40 -9.57
N ASP A 99 1.95 13.91 -10.39
CA ASP A 99 1.62 14.89 -11.44
C ASP A 99 0.82 14.25 -12.58
N VAL A 100 0.91 12.93 -12.74
CA VAL A 100 0.24 12.17 -13.81
C VAL A 100 -1.11 11.64 -13.35
N LEU A 101 -1.15 11.08 -12.14
CA LEU A 101 -2.26 10.25 -11.66
C LEU A 101 -3.05 10.88 -10.53
N GLY A 102 -2.59 12.03 -10.01
CA GLY A 102 -3.01 12.51 -8.70
C GLY A 102 -2.49 11.61 -7.57
N ALA A 103 -2.97 11.87 -6.37
CA ALA A 103 -2.60 11.10 -5.19
C ALA A 103 -3.74 11.08 -4.17
N ASN A 104 -3.77 10.03 -3.35
CA ASN A 104 -4.65 10.00 -2.18
C ASN A 104 -4.04 10.86 -1.08
N ARG A 105 -4.88 11.38 -0.18
CA ARG A 105 -4.38 11.95 1.07
C ARG A 105 -3.87 10.82 1.98
N PHE A 106 -2.83 11.11 2.73
CA PHE A 106 -2.43 10.27 3.84
C PHE A 106 -3.24 10.70 5.08
N GLY A 107 -3.99 9.77 5.67
CA GLY A 107 -4.73 9.97 6.91
C GLY A 107 -4.10 9.17 8.04
N TYR A 108 -4.16 9.70 9.25
CA TYR A 108 -3.71 9.02 10.48
C TYR A 108 -4.66 9.43 11.61
N ASP A 109 -4.68 8.65 12.68
CA ASP A 109 -5.56 8.80 13.83
C ASP A 109 -7.06 8.91 13.48
N ALA A 110 -7.50 8.15 12.48
CA ALA A 110 -8.89 8.17 11.99
C ALA A 110 -9.90 7.42 12.90
N GLY A 111 -9.45 6.85 14.02
CA GLY A 111 -10.24 5.94 14.84
C GLY A 111 -10.49 4.58 14.17
N TYR A 112 -11.22 3.70 14.88
CA TYR A 112 -11.38 2.29 14.49
C TYR A 112 -12.66 2.00 13.69
N HIS A 113 -13.62 2.93 13.65
CA HIS A 113 -14.95 2.74 13.07
C HIS A 113 -15.16 3.64 11.86
N ASN A 114 -14.65 3.19 10.72
CA ASN A 114 -14.68 3.92 9.46
C ASN A 114 -15.38 3.10 8.39
N HIS A 115 -16.05 3.76 7.45
CA HIS A 115 -16.49 3.10 6.23
C HIS A 115 -15.40 3.26 5.17
N VAL A 116 -14.76 2.15 4.80
CA VAL A 116 -13.61 2.16 3.89
C VAL A 116 -13.97 1.50 2.56
N ARG A 117 -13.28 1.90 1.50
CA ARG A 117 -13.21 1.19 0.23
C ARG A 117 -11.80 0.68 0.03
N ILE A 118 -11.70 -0.61 -0.26
CA ILE A 118 -10.44 -1.28 -0.53
C ILE A 118 -10.41 -1.60 -2.02
N ILE A 119 -9.25 -1.40 -2.63
CA ILE A 119 -8.98 -1.74 -4.04
C ILE A 119 -7.67 -2.51 -4.05
N GLY A 120 -7.73 -3.78 -4.48
CA GLY A 120 -6.61 -4.71 -4.46
C GLY A 120 -6.43 -5.46 -5.77
N TYR A 121 -5.22 -5.99 -5.98
CA TYR A 121 -4.86 -6.81 -7.13
C TYR A 121 -4.51 -8.22 -6.66
N PRO A 122 -5.46 -9.17 -6.72
CA PRO A 122 -5.18 -10.57 -6.45
C PRO A 122 -4.35 -11.19 -7.57
N VAL A 123 -3.37 -12.01 -7.20
CA VAL A 123 -2.58 -12.78 -8.17
C VAL A 123 -3.47 -13.77 -8.89
N GLY A 124 -3.28 -13.90 -10.21
CA GLY A 124 -4.09 -14.77 -11.07
C GLY A 124 -5.32 -14.08 -11.64
N ASP A 125 -5.76 -12.96 -11.05
CA ASP A 125 -6.81 -12.12 -11.61
C ASP A 125 -6.24 -11.09 -12.58
N GLN A 126 -7.00 -10.83 -13.64
CA GLN A 126 -6.63 -9.85 -14.66
C GLN A 126 -7.04 -8.41 -14.29
N ALA A 127 -7.89 -8.23 -13.28
CA ALA A 127 -8.42 -6.91 -12.91
C ALA A 127 -8.42 -6.70 -11.39
N PRO A 128 -8.34 -5.44 -10.92
CA PRO A 128 -8.48 -5.17 -9.50
C PRO A 128 -9.88 -5.45 -9.01
N ILE A 129 -9.97 -5.99 -7.79
CA ILE A 129 -11.22 -6.12 -7.06
C ILE A 129 -11.46 -4.90 -6.18
N SER A 130 -12.71 -4.69 -5.77
CA SER A 130 -13.04 -3.66 -4.78
C SER A 130 -14.15 -4.11 -3.85
N CYS A 131 -13.97 -3.79 -2.57
CA CYS A 131 -14.95 -3.99 -1.51
C CYS A 131 -15.13 -2.68 -0.75
N ALA A 132 -16.32 -2.48 -0.17
CA ALA A 132 -16.54 -1.40 0.77
C ALA A 132 -17.32 -1.92 1.97
N ASN A 133 -16.79 -1.70 3.18
CA ASN A 133 -17.40 -2.14 4.42
C ASN A 133 -16.89 -1.31 5.62
N GLY A 134 -17.47 -1.53 6.79
CA GLY A 134 -17.08 -0.89 8.05
C GLY A 134 -15.86 -1.56 8.70
N THR A 135 -14.94 -0.76 9.23
CA THR A 135 -13.81 -1.23 10.03
C THR A 135 -14.20 -1.37 11.50
N THR A 136 -13.51 -2.26 12.21
CA THR A 136 -13.59 -2.38 13.67
C THR A 136 -12.20 -2.54 14.28
N LYS A 137 -12.07 -2.25 15.59
CA LYS A 137 -10.86 -2.57 16.33
C LYS A 137 -10.71 -4.09 16.43
N PHE A 138 -9.53 -4.59 16.10
CA PHE A 138 -9.20 -6.01 16.28
C PHE A 138 -8.36 -6.22 17.55
N GLN A 139 -7.25 -5.52 17.66
CA GLN A 139 -6.37 -5.53 18.83
C GLN A 139 -5.67 -4.18 18.99
N THR A 140 -4.72 -4.07 19.91
CA THR A 140 -3.90 -2.86 20.06
C THR A 140 -3.24 -2.51 18.73
N ASN A 141 -3.41 -1.26 18.30
CA ASN A 141 -2.87 -0.71 17.06
C ASN A 141 -3.19 -1.50 15.79
N GLN A 142 -4.33 -2.21 15.74
CA GLN A 142 -4.75 -2.91 14.53
C GLN A 142 -6.27 -2.91 14.35
N MET A 143 -6.66 -2.85 13.08
CA MET A 143 -8.04 -2.83 12.61
C MET A 143 -8.32 -4.06 11.75
N LYS A 144 -9.60 -4.39 11.61
CA LYS A 144 -10.08 -5.39 10.65
C LYS A 144 -11.29 -4.90 9.87
N VAL A 145 -11.53 -5.54 8.74
CA VAL A 145 -12.68 -5.34 7.85
C VAL A 145 -13.00 -6.65 7.14
N ASP A 146 -14.28 -6.97 7.04
CA ASP A 146 -14.72 -8.19 6.37
C ASP A 146 -15.00 -7.90 4.89
N CYS A 147 -14.18 -8.46 4.02
CA CYS A 147 -14.20 -8.28 2.57
C CYS A 147 -13.66 -9.56 1.91
N THR A 148 -14.53 -10.29 1.21
CA THR A 148 -14.20 -11.56 0.53
C THR A 148 -13.42 -11.35 -0.77
N GLY A 149 -12.57 -12.33 -1.10
CA GLY A 149 -11.82 -12.42 -2.36
C GLY A 149 -10.46 -11.75 -2.32
N TYR A 150 -10.01 -11.27 -1.15
CA TYR A 150 -8.70 -10.64 -0.99
C TYR A 150 -7.62 -11.70 -0.74
N THR A 151 -7.19 -12.36 -1.81
CA THR A 151 -6.18 -13.42 -1.77
C THR A 151 -4.75 -12.85 -1.91
N VAL A 152 -3.76 -13.72 -2.13
CA VAL A 152 -2.35 -13.36 -2.40
C VAL A 152 -2.27 -12.25 -3.45
N GLY A 153 -1.40 -11.26 -3.26
CA GLY A 153 -1.27 -10.09 -4.15
C GLY A 153 -1.95 -8.82 -3.63
N THR A 154 -2.97 -8.98 -2.79
CA THR A 154 -3.73 -7.84 -2.26
C THR A 154 -3.05 -7.14 -1.08
N SER A 155 -1.98 -7.70 -0.51
CA SER A 155 -1.15 -7.04 0.51
C SER A 155 -0.75 -5.63 0.07
N GLY A 156 -0.88 -4.64 0.96
CA GLY A 156 -0.65 -3.23 0.66
C GLY A 156 -1.83 -2.49 0.03
N SER A 157 -2.97 -3.15 -0.22
CA SER A 157 -4.18 -2.49 -0.72
C SER A 157 -4.65 -1.38 0.22
N PRO A 158 -4.85 -0.14 -0.25
CA PRO A 158 -5.21 0.98 0.60
C PRO A 158 -6.65 0.89 1.10
N TRP A 159 -6.87 1.27 2.35
CA TRP A 159 -8.20 1.44 2.93
C TRP A 159 -8.59 2.92 2.81
N LEU A 160 -9.50 3.21 1.88
CA LEU A 160 -9.84 4.59 1.51
C LEU A 160 -11.13 5.05 2.20
N THR A 161 -11.04 6.09 3.02
CA THR A 161 -12.19 6.90 3.42
C THR A 161 -12.40 8.04 2.41
N ASN A 162 -13.58 8.67 2.46
CA ASN A 162 -13.88 9.88 1.68
C ASN A 162 -13.57 9.75 0.17
N PHE A 163 -13.80 8.57 -0.40
CA PHE A 163 -13.45 8.29 -1.79
C PHE A 163 -14.36 9.05 -2.76
N ASP A 164 -13.77 9.94 -3.54
CA ASP A 164 -14.42 10.64 -4.65
C ASP A 164 -14.27 9.80 -5.94
N ARG A 165 -15.41 9.46 -6.56
CA ARG A 165 -15.45 8.66 -7.79
C ARG A 165 -15.00 9.44 -9.02
N THR A 166 -15.06 10.77 -8.97
CA THR A 166 -14.67 11.68 -10.05
C THR A 166 -13.15 11.76 -10.16
N THR A 167 -12.48 12.07 -9.05
CA THR A 167 -11.02 12.12 -8.99
C THR A 167 -10.38 10.74 -8.83
N ARG A 168 -11.17 9.74 -8.40
CA ARG A 168 -10.72 8.39 -8.02
C ARG A 168 -9.67 8.41 -6.91
N THR A 169 -9.79 9.38 -6.01
CA THR A 169 -8.91 9.54 -4.84
C THR A 169 -9.73 9.60 -3.55
N GLY A 170 -9.10 9.25 -2.45
CA GLY A 170 -9.65 9.40 -1.12
C GLY A 170 -8.54 9.67 -0.10
N GLU A 171 -8.76 9.23 1.12
CA GLU A 171 -7.80 9.32 2.20
C GLU A 171 -7.45 7.91 2.69
N VAL A 172 -6.16 7.57 2.65
CA VAL A 172 -5.65 6.27 3.07
C VAL A 172 -5.49 6.27 4.58
N ILE A 173 -6.22 5.42 5.28
CA ILE A 173 -6.16 5.27 6.75
C ILE A 173 -5.65 3.88 7.20
N GLY A 174 -5.27 3.06 6.24
CA GLY A 174 -4.87 1.67 6.44
C GLY A 174 -4.38 1.03 5.15
N VAL A 175 -3.71 -0.11 5.27
CA VAL A 175 -3.35 -1.00 4.16
C VAL A 175 -3.61 -2.44 4.56
N ILE A 176 -3.93 -3.33 3.61
CA ILE A 176 -3.94 -4.77 3.91
C ILE A 176 -2.54 -5.18 4.36
N GLY A 177 -2.42 -5.59 5.62
CA GLY A 177 -1.16 -5.94 6.27
C GLY A 177 -1.38 -6.21 7.76
N GLY A 178 -0.29 -6.31 8.50
CA GLY A 178 -0.32 -6.42 9.95
C GLY A 178 -0.55 -7.84 10.43
N TYR A 179 -1.57 -8.09 11.24
CA TYR A 179 -1.85 -9.43 11.78
C TYR A 179 -1.93 -10.44 10.64
N GLN A 180 -1.11 -11.48 10.72
CA GLN A 180 -0.99 -12.51 9.67
C GLN A 180 -0.75 -11.91 8.28
N ALA A 181 0.07 -10.86 8.16
CA ALA A 181 0.37 -10.16 6.91
C ALA A 181 -0.87 -9.62 6.16
N GLY A 182 -1.97 -9.35 6.88
CA GLY A 182 -3.24 -8.93 6.30
C GLY A 182 -4.35 -9.97 6.42
N GLY A 183 -4.04 -11.18 6.89
CA GLY A 183 -4.98 -12.29 7.12
C GLY A 183 -4.57 -13.55 6.37
N ASP A 184 -4.81 -14.72 6.98
CA ASP A 184 -4.55 -16.03 6.33
C ASP A 184 -5.75 -16.54 5.51
N THR A 185 -6.89 -15.85 5.59
CA THR A 185 -8.12 -16.14 4.83
C THR A 185 -8.48 -14.94 3.96
N ASP A 186 -9.17 -15.17 2.85
CA ASP A 186 -9.55 -14.13 1.88
C ASP A 186 -10.84 -13.37 2.24
N ASP A 187 -11.48 -13.71 3.37
CA ASP A 187 -12.75 -13.12 3.85
C ASP A 187 -12.61 -11.94 4.83
N THR A 188 -11.51 -11.88 5.58
CA THR A 188 -11.25 -10.81 6.55
C THR A 188 -9.85 -10.28 6.34
N SER A 189 -9.75 -8.98 6.12
CA SER A 189 -8.48 -8.28 6.00
C SER A 189 -8.15 -7.48 7.25
N TYR A 190 -6.87 -7.43 7.58
CA TYR A 190 -6.32 -6.65 8.68
C TYR A 190 -5.50 -5.45 8.18
N SER A 191 -5.34 -4.46 9.05
CA SER A 191 -4.44 -3.33 8.85
C SER A 191 -3.81 -2.91 10.16
N PRO A 192 -2.53 -2.53 10.17
CA PRO A 192 -1.99 -1.66 11.20
C PRO A 192 -2.87 -0.40 11.37
N TYR A 193 -3.06 0.06 12.59
CA TYR A 193 -3.67 1.36 12.86
C TYR A 193 -2.65 2.45 12.58
N PHE A 194 -3.02 3.46 11.79
CA PHE A 194 -2.10 4.56 11.46
C PHE A 194 -2.08 5.56 12.61
N ASP A 195 -1.25 5.29 13.61
CA ASP A 195 -0.96 6.20 14.73
C ASP A 195 0.19 7.18 14.41
N ASP A 196 0.65 7.90 15.44
CA ASP A 196 1.77 8.84 15.34
C ASP A 196 3.07 8.19 14.86
N ALA A 197 3.29 6.90 15.12
CA ALA A 197 4.47 6.20 14.65
C ALA A 197 4.40 5.97 13.14
N ILE A 198 3.24 5.55 12.62
CA ILE A 198 3.04 5.42 11.17
C ILE A 198 3.07 6.79 10.48
N LYS A 199 2.57 7.85 11.12
CA LYS A 199 2.73 9.22 10.63
C LYS A 199 4.20 9.64 10.56
N SER A 200 4.99 9.30 11.57
CA SER A 200 6.44 9.58 11.59
C SER A 200 7.17 8.80 10.48
N LEU A 201 6.77 7.56 10.21
CA LEU A 201 7.28 6.77 9.10
C LEU A 201 6.97 7.41 7.74
N TYR A 202 5.75 7.90 7.55
CA TYR A 202 5.37 8.65 6.35
C TYR A 202 6.23 9.92 6.19
N ASP A 203 6.49 10.67 7.26
CA ASP A 203 7.34 11.86 7.22
C ASP A 203 8.80 11.52 6.85
N ALA A 204 9.33 10.40 7.35
CA ALA A 204 10.64 9.90 6.96
C ALA A 204 10.70 9.53 5.47
N ALA A 205 9.62 8.97 4.92
CA ALA A 205 9.51 8.68 3.49
C ALA A 205 9.47 9.96 2.65
N VAL A 206 8.71 10.97 3.07
CA VAL A 206 8.68 12.30 2.44
C VAL A 206 10.06 12.96 2.46
N PHE A 207 10.76 12.90 3.58
CA PHE A 207 12.12 13.42 3.69
C PHE A 207 13.09 12.70 2.73
N SER A 208 12.85 11.41 2.47
CA SER A 208 13.67 10.59 1.58
C SER A 208 13.43 10.86 0.08
N GLU A 209 12.45 11.68 -0.30
CA GLU A 209 12.26 12.08 -1.71
C GLU A 209 13.39 12.99 -2.23
N GLY A 210 14.14 13.64 -1.32
CA GLY A 210 15.29 14.50 -1.60
C GLY A 210 16.62 13.78 -1.82
#